data_AF-A0ABD1AEN4-F1
#
_entry.id   AF-A0ABD1AEN4-F1
#
_cell.length_a   1.000
_cell.length_b   1.000
_cell.length_c   1.000
_cell.angle_alpha   90.00
_cell.angle_beta   90.00
_cell.angle_gamma   90.00
#
_symmetry.space_group_name_H-M   'P 1'
#
loop_
_entity.id
_entity.type
_entity.pdbx_description
1 polymer ?
#
loop_
_entity_poly.entity_id
_entity_poly.type
_entity_poly.pdbx_seq_one_letter_code
_entity_poly.pdbx_strand_id
1 'polypeptide(L)'
;MLVSFDFNSEETSMLPAPDIPFFSTDDPIEYCGKVAILDYSHIGKEGMMKLWVMEDADKNVWWSEKTLVLHPSQIHLVNNISLRIQGTTRNGEVIFVPHNITNTRTGDAIVEPQNITLLHIFLYDLQKNLMRKVEINESPYHTKIWDVVGIDDVENLMNF
;
A
#
# COMPACT_ATOMS: atom_id res chain seq x y z
N MET A 1 -7.39 -13.54 -7.15
CA MET A 1 -8.76 -13.95 -6.79
C MET A 1 -9.12 -13.25 -5.50
N LEU A 2 -10.24 -12.52 -5.44
CA LEU A 2 -10.67 -11.82 -4.22
C LEU A 2 -11.80 -12.62 -3.56
N VAL A 3 -11.71 -12.80 -2.24
CA VAL A 3 -12.73 -13.49 -1.45
C VAL A 3 -13.35 -12.48 -0.50
N SER A 4 -14.67 -12.43 -0.46
CA SER A 4 -15.42 -11.64 0.52
C SER A 4 -16.11 -12.58 1.51
N PHE A 5 -16.24 -12.11 2.75
CA PHE A 5 -16.94 -12.80 3.83
C PHE A 5 -17.91 -11.82 4.48
N ASP A 6 -19.20 -12.15 4.51
CA ASP A 6 -20.21 -11.35 5.18
C ASP A 6 -20.43 -11.89 6.60
N PHE A 7 -20.17 -11.06 7.61
CA PHE A 7 -20.34 -11.42 9.01
C PHE A 7 -21.79 -11.64 9.44
N ASN A 8 -22.76 -11.04 8.75
CA ASN A 8 -24.18 -11.18 9.13
C ASN A 8 -24.78 -12.49 8.62
N SER A 9 -24.40 -12.89 7.41
CA SER A 9 -24.88 -14.13 6.79
C SER A 9 -23.93 -15.32 7.00
N GLU A 10 -22.69 -15.06 7.43
CA GLU A 10 -21.60 -16.04 7.54
C GLU A 10 -21.26 -16.71 6.19
N GLU A 11 -21.55 -16.04 5.07
CA GLU A 11 -21.32 -16.57 3.72
C GLU A 11 -20.04 -16.01 3.10
N THR A 12 -19.30 -16.88 2.42
CA THR A 12 -18.16 -16.50 1.57
C THR A 12 -18.58 -16.38 0.12
N SER A 13 -18.16 -15.32 -0.56
CA SER A 13 -18.38 -15.18 -2.01
C SER A 13 -17.09 -14.80 -2.74
N MET A 14 -16.96 -15.27 -3.99
CA MET A 14 -15.81 -14.97 -4.84
C MET A 14 -16.11 -13.77 -5.72
N LEU A 15 -15.19 -12.80 -5.72
CA LEU A 15 -15.31 -11.58 -6.50
C LEU A 15 -14.30 -11.61 -7.66
N PRO A 16 -14.70 -11.11 -8.84
CA PRO A 16 -13.77 -10.97 -9.95
C PRO A 16 -12.66 -10.01 -9.52
N ALA A 17 -11.41 -10.40 -9.74
CA ALA A 17 -10.27 -9.49 -9.56
C ALA A 17 -10.08 -8.67 -10.85
N PRO A 18 -9.56 -7.44 -10.76
CA PRO A 18 -9.16 -6.70 -11.94
C PRO A 18 -7.98 -7.42 -12.62
N ASP A 19 -7.86 -7.27 -13.93
CA ASP A 19 -6.78 -7.86 -14.73
C ASP A 19 -5.48 -7.05 -14.54
N ILE A 20 -4.83 -7.26 -13.39
CA ILE A 20 -3.61 -6.56 -12.97
C ILE A 20 -2.43 -7.54 -13.02
N PRO A 21 -1.22 -7.12 -13.44
CA PRO A 21 -0.01 -7.92 -13.28
C PRO A 21 0.16 -8.43 -11.85
N PHE A 22 0.33 -9.75 -11.69
CA PHE A 22 0.36 -10.49 -10.43
C PHE A 22 1.44 -10.03 -9.41
N PHE A 23 2.38 -9.18 -9.82
CA PHE A 23 3.57 -8.81 -9.05
C PHE A 23 3.49 -7.44 -8.37
N SER A 24 2.37 -6.72 -8.51
CA SER A 24 2.28 -5.32 -8.06
C SER A 24 1.15 -5.01 -7.09
N THR A 25 0.46 -6.05 -6.60
CA THR A 25 -0.68 -5.88 -5.70
C THR A 25 -0.35 -6.51 -4.34
N ASP A 26 -0.10 -5.65 -3.36
CA ASP A 26 -0.35 -6.00 -1.97
C ASP A 26 -1.87 -6.04 -1.71
N ASP A 27 -2.23 -6.43 -0.49
CA ASP A 27 -3.60 -6.61 0.00
C ASP A 27 -4.58 -5.49 -0.40
N PRO A 28 -5.87 -5.81 -0.58
CA PRO A 28 -6.91 -4.81 -0.85
C PRO A 28 -6.91 -3.72 0.23
N ILE A 29 -7.10 -2.47 -0.22
CA ILE A 29 -7.15 -1.29 0.64
C ILE A 29 -8.57 -0.70 0.70
N GLU A 30 -8.84 0.09 1.73
CA GLU A 30 -10.05 0.89 1.80
C GLU A 30 -9.87 2.23 1.03
N TYR A 31 -10.84 2.58 0.21
CA TYR A 31 -10.92 3.89 -0.46
C TYR A 31 -12.36 4.41 -0.43
N CYS A 32 -12.61 5.46 0.35
CA CYS A 32 -13.92 6.11 0.47
C CYS A 32 -15.05 5.11 0.82
N GLY A 33 -14.79 4.17 1.75
CA GLY A 33 -15.75 3.12 2.12
C GLY A 33 -15.92 2.00 1.08
N LYS A 34 -15.08 1.95 0.04
CA LYS A 34 -15.08 0.89 -0.98
C LYS A 34 -13.78 0.11 -0.93
N VAL A 35 -13.84 -1.14 -1.38
CA VAL A 35 -12.63 -1.96 -1.60
C VAL A 35 -11.91 -1.45 -2.85
N ALA A 36 -10.60 -1.26 -2.75
CA ALA A 36 -9.77 -0.90 -3.88
C ALA A 36 -8.46 -1.69 -3.90
N ILE A 37 -7.85 -1.77 -5.09
CA ILE A 37 -6.52 -2.33 -5.30
C ILE A 37 -5.65 -1.23 -5.88
N LEU A 38 -4.48 -1.03 -5.30
CA LEU A 38 -3.52 -0.03 -5.76
C LEU A 38 -2.33 -0.71 -6.43
N ASP A 39 -2.20 -0.54 -7.74
CA ASP A 39 -1.01 -0.91 -8.49
C ASP A 39 -0.01 0.25 -8.45
N TYR A 40 1.11 0.02 -7.76
CA TYR A 40 2.17 1.00 -7.57
C TYR A 40 3.48 0.62 -8.26
N SER A 41 3.44 -0.33 -9.21
CA SER A 41 4.62 -0.82 -9.94
C SER A 41 5.45 0.28 -10.64
N HIS A 42 4.80 1.38 -11.03
CA HIS A 42 5.41 2.50 -11.74
C HIS A 42 5.74 3.70 -10.84
N ILE A 43 5.51 3.62 -9.52
CA ILE A 43 5.64 4.77 -8.62
C ILE A 43 7.08 5.30 -8.56
N GLY A 44 8.08 4.41 -8.47
CA GLY A 44 9.48 4.81 -8.34
C GLY A 44 10.12 5.31 -9.63
N LYS A 45 9.53 5.02 -10.80
CA LYS A 45 10.07 5.43 -12.11
C LYS A 45 9.35 6.64 -12.69
N GLU A 46 8.03 6.65 -12.58
CA GLU A 46 7.16 7.61 -13.26
C GLU A 46 6.34 8.44 -12.26
N GLY A 47 6.37 8.11 -10.97
CA GLY A 47 5.45 8.68 -9.98
C GLY A 47 4.01 8.26 -10.22
N MET A 48 3.76 7.24 -11.05
CA MET A 48 2.42 6.83 -11.47
C MET A 48 1.95 5.60 -10.71
N MET A 49 0.66 5.61 -10.35
CA MET A 49 -0.06 4.49 -9.76
C MET A 49 -1.41 4.33 -10.47
N LYS A 50 -1.98 3.13 -10.41
CA LYS A 50 -3.34 2.85 -10.86
C LYS A 50 -4.17 2.36 -9.69
N LEU A 51 -5.23 3.09 -9.38
CA LEU A 51 -6.20 2.70 -8.37
C LEU A 51 -7.40 2.03 -9.06
N TRP A 52 -7.67 0.80 -8.68
CA TRP A 52 -8.83 0.04 -9.13
C TRP A 52 -9.86 0.03 -8.01
N VAL A 53 -10.97 0.72 -8.18
CA VAL A 53 -12.02 0.79 -7.16
C VAL A 53 -13.14 -0.17 -7.53
N MET A 54 -13.50 -1.03 -6.60
CA MET A 54 -14.62 -1.96 -6.75
C MET A 54 -15.93 -1.18 -6.64
N GLU A 55 -16.69 -1.21 -7.72
CA GLU A 55 -17.99 -0.56 -7.80
C GLU A 55 -19.10 -1.61 -7.71
N ASP A 56 -20.06 -1.35 -6.82
CA ASP A 56 -21.28 -2.14 -6.70
C ASP A 56 -22.43 -1.36 -7.32
N ALA A 57 -22.94 -1.85 -8.44
CA ALA A 57 -24.11 -1.27 -9.11
C ALA A 57 -25.37 -2.11 -8.88
N ASP A 58 -25.42 -2.87 -7.77
CA ASP A 58 -26.42 -3.88 -7.40
C ASP A 58 -26.08 -5.32 -7.87
N LYS A 59 -24.80 -5.68 -7.71
CA LYS A 59 -24.17 -7.02 -7.77
C LYS A 59 -23.59 -7.52 -9.10
N ASN A 60 -23.61 -6.73 -10.17
CA ASN A 60 -22.66 -6.92 -11.27
C ASN A 60 -21.37 -6.14 -10.95
N VAL A 61 -20.54 -6.72 -10.08
CA VAL A 61 -19.29 -6.12 -9.58
C VAL A 61 -18.34 -5.84 -10.75
N TRP A 62 -17.90 -4.59 -10.85
CA TRP A 62 -16.91 -4.16 -11.84
C TRP A 62 -15.88 -3.23 -11.20
N TRP A 63 -14.75 -3.06 -11.89
CA TRP A 63 -13.64 -2.26 -11.42
C TRP A 63 -13.52 -0.99 -12.24
N SER A 64 -13.48 0.15 -11.55
CA SER A 64 -13.16 1.43 -12.16
C SER A 64 -11.67 1.74 -12.00
N GLU A 65 -11.00 2.11 -13.10
CA GLU A 65 -9.58 2.50 -13.07
C GLU A 65 -9.46 4.02 -12.89
N LYS A 66 -8.58 4.44 -11.98
CA LYS A 66 -8.14 5.82 -11.81
C LYS A 66 -6.62 5.89 -11.83
N THR A 67 -6.07 6.67 -12.76
CA THR A 67 -4.63 6.98 -12.76
C THR A 67 -4.33 8.05 -11.71
N LEU A 68 -3.34 7.78 -10.88
CA LEU A 68 -2.80 8.70 -9.89
C LEU A 68 -1.36 9.02 -10.25
N VAL A 69 -0.98 10.30 -10.17
CA VAL A 69 0.37 10.76 -10.56
C VAL A 69 0.89 11.70 -9.50
N LEU A 70 1.98 11.32 -8.82
CA LEU A 70 2.63 12.19 -7.85
C LEU A 70 2.99 13.53 -8.48
N HIS A 71 2.91 14.59 -7.69
CA HIS A 71 3.40 15.89 -8.15
C HIS A 71 4.89 15.76 -8.54
N PRO A 72 5.38 16.39 -9.62
CA PRO A 72 6.77 16.27 -10.04
C PRO A 72 7.79 16.58 -8.93
N SER A 73 7.44 17.50 -8.02
CA SER A 73 8.28 17.82 -6.87
C SER A 73 8.31 16.72 -5.80
N GLN A 74 7.49 15.68 -5.88
CA GLN A 74 7.42 14.55 -4.92
C GLN A 74 8.02 13.27 -5.48
N ILE A 75 8.28 13.17 -6.79
CA ILE A 75 8.86 11.97 -7.42
C ILE A 75 10.20 11.60 -6.77
N HIS A 76 10.99 12.59 -6.35
CA HIS A 76 12.25 12.36 -5.66
C HIS A 76 12.11 11.59 -4.33
N LEU A 77 10.92 11.58 -3.71
CA LEU A 77 10.66 10.85 -2.46
C LEU A 77 10.68 9.33 -2.67
N VAL A 78 10.30 8.86 -3.87
CA VAL A 78 10.11 7.45 -4.19
C VAL A 78 11.10 6.93 -5.24
N ASN A 79 11.90 7.83 -5.82
CA ASN A 79 12.89 7.48 -6.84
C ASN A 79 13.95 6.53 -6.27
N ASN A 80 14.20 5.42 -6.97
CA ASN A 80 15.14 4.36 -6.57
C ASN A 80 14.87 3.72 -5.19
N ILE A 81 13.64 3.80 -4.68
CA ILE A 81 13.24 3.12 -3.45
C ILE A 81 12.23 2.04 -3.80
N SER A 82 12.47 0.82 -3.28
CA SER A 82 11.49 -0.26 -3.29
C SER A 82 10.54 -0.05 -2.12
N LEU A 83 9.24 -0.05 -2.39
CA LEU A 83 8.18 0.16 -1.40
C LEU A 83 7.24 -1.04 -1.39
N ARG A 84 6.60 -1.28 -0.25
CA ARG A 84 5.41 -2.13 -0.13
C ARG A 84 4.32 -1.38 0.60
N ILE A 85 3.07 -1.75 0.37
CA ILE A 85 1.93 -1.25 1.14
C ILE A 85 1.88 -2.03 2.46
N GLN A 86 1.84 -1.31 3.57
CA GLN A 86 1.66 -1.88 4.90
C GLN A 86 0.20 -1.83 5.37
N GLY A 87 -0.60 -0.94 4.79
CA GLY A 87 -2.02 -0.79 5.09
C GLY A 87 -2.53 0.62 4.83
N THR A 88 -3.65 0.97 5.46
CA THR A 88 -4.29 2.30 5.39
C THR A 88 -4.50 2.87 6.79
N THR A 89 -4.35 4.19 6.93
CA THR A 89 -4.72 4.92 8.16
C THR A 89 -6.24 5.07 8.27
N ARG A 90 -6.74 5.47 9.45
CA ARG A 90 -8.17 5.77 9.64
C ARG A 90 -8.68 6.93 8.78
N ASN A 91 -7.77 7.79 8.29
CA ASN A 91 -8.08 8.89 7.39
C ASN A 91 -8.02 8.51 5.91
N GLY A 92 -7.78 7.23 5.59
CA GLY A 92 -7.69 6.72 4.22
C GLY A 92 -6.38 7.04 3.50
N GLU A 93 -5.33 7.45 4.22
CA GLU A 93 -3.97 7.53 3.66
C GLU A 93 -3.37 6.12 3.55
N VAL A 94 -2.79 5.80 2.39
CA VAL A 94 -2.04 4.55 2.18
C VAL A 94 -0.67 4.67 2.82
N ILE A 95 -0.30 3.67 3.61
CA ILE A 95 0.99 3.58 4.30
C ILE A 95 1.93 2.75 3.44
N PHE A 96 2.95 3.39 2.89
CA PHE A 96 4.07 2.70 2.24
C PHE A 96 5.25 2.60 3.20
N VAL A 97 5.92 1.45 3.20
CA VAL A 97 7.15 1.22 3.94
C VAL A 97 8.27 0.77 2.98
N PRO A 98 9.53 1.11 3.26
CA PRO A 98 10.66 0.58 2.50
C PRO A 98 10.66 -0.95 2.47
N HIS A 99 10.69 -1.53 1.28
CA HIS A 99 10.70 -2.97 1.04
C HIS A 99 12.08 -3.41 0.56
N ASN A 100 12.87 -3.96 1.49
CA ASN A 100 14.26 -4.36 1.24
C ASN A 100 14.39 -5.85 0.87
N ILE A 101 13.32 -6.46 0.38
CA ILE A 101 13.32 -7.85 -0.03
C ILE A 101 13.07 -7.89 -1.54
N THR A 102 13.99 -8.46 -2.29
CA THR A 102 13.82 -8.70 -3.72
C THR A 102 13.77 -10.20 -3.97
N ASN A 103 12.73 -10.66 -4.67
CA ASN A 103 12.63 -12.06 -5.06
C ASN A 103 13.39 -12.27 -6.37
N THR A 104 14.26 -13.26 -6.41
CA THR A 104 14.94 -13.68 -7.64
C THR A 104 13.98 -14.47 -8.54
N ARG A 105 14.37 -14.64 -9.80
CA ARG A 105 13.64 -15.52 -10.75
C ARG A 105 13.56 -16.99 -10.30
N THR A 106 14.42 -17.41 -9.38
CA THR A 106 14.42 -18.76 -8.79
C THR A 106 13.52 -18.88 -7.57
N GLY A 107 12.90 -17.79 -7.12
CA GLY A 107 12.06 -17.74 -5.92
C GLY A 107 12.82 -17.49 -4.62
N ASP A 108 14.12 -17.21 -4.70
CA ASP A 108 14.93 -16.90 -3.52
C ASP A 108 14.70 -15.44 -3.11
N ALA A 109 14.48 -15.21 -1.81
CA ALA A 109 14.38 -13.88 -1.26
C ALA A 109 15.78 -13.33 -0.93
N ILE A 110 16.19 -12.25 -1.60
CA ILE A 110 17.38 -11.48 -1.26
C ILE A 110 16.94 -10.34 -0.35
N VAL A 111 17.44 -10.34 0.89
CA VAL A 111 17.26 -9.21 1.80
C VAL A 111 18.43 -8.25 1.57
N GLU A 112 18.14 -7.09 0.99
CA GLU A 112 19.12 -6.02 0.84
C GLU A 112 19.41 -5.39 2.22
N PRO A 113 20.69 -5.16 2.56
CA PRO A 113 21.04 -4.52 3.81
C PRO A 113 20.46 -3.10 3.86
N GLN A 114 19.64 -2.83 4.87
CA GLN A 114 19.15 -1.50 5.16
C GLN A 114 20.33 -0.60 5.56
N ASN A 115 20.88 0.15 4.61
CA ASN A 115 21.94 1.14 4.87
C ASN A 115 21.41 2.42 5.53
N ILE A 116 20.15 2.43 5.97
CA ILE A 116 19.45 3.62 6.48
C ILE A 116 19.25 3.47 7.98
N THR A 117 19.73 4.45 8.75
CA THR A 117 19.58 4.50 10.22
C THR A 117 18.20 5.01 10.64
N LEU A 118 17.44 5.61 9.72
CA LEU A 118 16.15 6.26 9.98
C LEU A 118 14.99 5.37 9.55
N LEU A 119 14.14 5.02 10.51
CA LEU A 119 12.82 4.44 10.23
C LEU A 119 11.94 5.55 9.66
N HIS A 120 11.41 5.34 8.47
CA HIS A 120 10.47 6.26 7.86
C HIS A 120 9.40 5.48 7.11
N ILE A 121 8.24 6.12 7.02
CA ILE A 121 7.10 5.66 6.22
C ILE A 121 6.72 6.76 5.24
N PHE A 122 5.99 6.40 4.20
CA PHE A 122 5.35 7.36 3.32
C PHE A 122 3.84 7.25 3.47
N LEU A 123 3.19 8.38 3.70
CA LEU A 123 1.75 8.48 3.72
C LEU A 123 1.30 9.08 2.41
N TYR A 124 0.37 8.41 1.75
CA TYR A 124 -0.18 8.84 0.48
C TYR A 124 -1.68 9.07 0.57
N ASP A 125 -2.09 10.31 0.40
CA ASP A 125 -3.50 10.71 0.39
C ASP A 125 -4.06 10.49 -1.03
N LEU A 126 -4.90 9.46 -1.20
CA LEU A 126 -5.49 9.09 -2.48
C LEU A 126 -6.46 10.15 -3.04
N GLN A 127 -7.02 11.00 -2.18
CA GLN A 127 -7.96 12.05 -2.59
C GLN A 127 -7.22 13.31 -3.01
N LYS A 128 -6.22 13.73 -2.23
CA LYS A 128 -5.40 14.91 -2.52
C LYS A 128 -4.27 14.63 -3.49
N ASN A 129 -3.98 13.35 -3.76
CA ASN A 129 -2.86 12.91 -4.59
C ASN A 129 -1.52 13.50 -4.10
N LEU A 130 -1.29 13.42 -2.78
CA LEU A 130 -0.15 14.01 -2.12
C LEU A 130 0.58 12.95 -1.28
N MET A 131 1.88 12.85 -1.46
CA MET A 131 2.75 11.99 -0.66
C MET A 131 3.61 12.79 0.32
N ARG A 132 3.70 12.32 1.57
CA ARG A 132 4.62 12.85 2.57
C ARG A 132 5.45 11.73 3.17
N LYS A 133 6.74 12.01 3.40
CA LYS A 133 7.64 11.15 4.16
C LYS A 133 7.54 11.55 5.63
N VAL A 134 7.34 10.57 6.50
CA VAL A 134 7.30 10.75 7.96
C VAL A 134 8.46 9.97 8.56
N GLU A 135 9.31 10.64 9.31
CA GLU A 135 10.42 10.02 10.03
C GLU A 135 9.96 9.63 11.43
N ILE A 136 10.24 8.38 11.81
CA ILE A 136 9.90 7.82 13.11
C ILE A 136 11.16 7.89 13.95
N ASN A 137 11.19 8.89 14.84
CA ASN A 137 12.36 9.22 15.64
C ASN A 137 12.63 8.20 16.75
N GLU A 138 11.60 7.46 17.19
CA GLU A 138 11.72 6.46 18.25
C GLU A 138 10.81 5.27 17.91
N SER A 139 11.39 4.09 17.73
CA SER A 139 10.62 2.85 17.78
C SER A 139 10.66 2.36 19.23
N PRO A 140 9.51 2.17 19.91
CA PRO A 140 9.48 1.50 21.22
C PRO A 140 9.91 0.03 21.13
N TYR A 141 10.11 -0.49 19.92
CA TYR A 141 10.50 -1.87 19.64
C TYR A 141 11.93 -1.96 19.09
N HIS A 142 12.71 -2.93 19.58
CA HIS A 142 14.06 -3.25 19.08
C HIS A 142 14.08 -3.94 17.71
N THR A 143 12.92 -4.13 17.07
CA THR A 143 12.80 -4.86 15.80
C THR A 143 12.86 -3.90 14.61
N LYS A 144 13.74 -4.18 13.65
CA LYS A 144 13.86 -3.44 12.38
C LYS A 144 12.90 -3.93 11.29
N ILE A 145 11.96 -4.80 11.65
CA ILE A 145 11.06 -5.49 10.72
C ILE A 145 9.66 -4.88 10.88
N TRP A 146 9.15 -4.27 9.80
CA TRP A 146 7.83 -3.63 9.76
C TRP A 146 6.66 -4.60 9.91
N ASP A 147 6.87 -5.91 9.69
CA ASP A 147 5.85 -6.95 9.82
C ASP A 147 5.41 -7.24 11.28
N VAL A 148 6.12 -6.70 12.27
CA VAL A 148 5.91 -7.04 13.70
C VAL A 148 5.13 -5.95 14.46
N VAL A 149 5.03 -4.74 13.92
CA VAL A 149 4.29 -3.64 14.58
C VAL A 149 2.79 -3.83 14.30
N GLY A 150 2.02 -4.09 15.35
CA GLY A 150 0.56 -4.15 15.28
C GLY A 150 0.00 -2.85 14.69
N ILE A 151 -0.84 -3.01 13.65
CA ILE A 151 -1.39 -1.93 12.82
C ILE A 151 -2.08 -0.82 13.65
N ASP A 152 -2.64 -1.17 14.81
CA ASP A 152 -3.34 -0.25 15.69
C ASP A 152 -2.46 0.86 16.31
N ASP A 153 -1.13 0.67 16.30
CA ASP A 153 -0.17 1.58 16.97
C ASP A 153 0.65 2.45 16.02
N VAL A 154 0.53 2.28 14.69
CA VAL A 154 1.33 3.08 13.75
C VAL A 154 0.96 4.57 13.83
N GLU A 155 -0.30 4.89 14.11
CA GLU A 155 -0.75 6.26 14.42
C GLU A 155 -0.12 6.78 15.72
N ASN A 156 0.09 5.92 16.72
CA ASN A 156 0.74 6.30 17.99
C ASN A 156 2.25 6.59 17.83
N LEU A 157 2.88 6.16 16.73
CA LEU A 157 4.28 6.46 16.39
C LEU A 157 4.44 7.79 15.65
N MET A 158 3.34 8.34 15.14
CA MET A 158 3.31 9.62 14.43
C MET A 158 2.91 10.71 15.43
N ASN A 159 3.86 11.20 16.22
CA ASN A 159 3.64 12.39 17.04
C ASN A 159 3.27 13.57 16.12
N PHE A 160 2.01 14.00 16.16
CA PHE A 160 1.48 15.16 15.41
C PHE A 160 2.03 16.50 15.93
#